data_AF-A0A7S2IJ16-F1
#
_entry.id   AF-A0A7S2IJ16-F1
#
_cell.length_a   1.000
_cell.length_b   1.000
_cell.length_c   1.000
_cell.angle_alpha   90.00
_cell.angle_beta   90.00
_cell.angle_gamma   90.00
#
_symmetry.space_group_name_H-M   'P 1'
#
loop_
_entity.id
_entity.type
_entity.pdbx_description
1 polymer ?
#
loop_
_entity_poly.entity_id
_entity_poly.type
_entity_poly.pdbx_seq_one_letter_code
_entity_poly.pdbx_strand_id
1 'polypeptide(L)'
;VAAAPAPMGAAGGGSRDHRAALPPDLADLPPFFIEIFEELMRFQSHFGGIRNFRDYPQIDHKVKAEEFKRGYTDFEYIYLTVLGLARLHTRKEEIVGKCNGKVYTQNPGTQMLEVVCGMTMHGDRAGAIALLRGAPTSLLEAFQFAKSDKKGGTQRFFKEAFDRTADPCLEGRMGRIYEYLERASMRSSGSAAAPPWEEVSLSPLPESATVDAVVGEHLRVFMNECTWQWAQAAGLEYEAAKRVRLDDEHAVDFAKRYNAAAFAAAMRARGVVMEEEDMQGTAQWEVQMDRAWSEFEAGVSDQIERGRQQGKSKVECRIGPKAWRYEIDLRRFVQRNPKTGKERAIRCVRKAADLVAPSRRKLLPKELDESIRVYVEDLVTLPPAEG
;
A
#
# COMPACT_ATOMS: atom_id res chain seq x y z
N VAL A 1 0.88 -49.94 60.38
CA VAL A 1 1.76 -49.30 59.38
C VAL A 1 0.88 -48.89 58.21
N ALA A 2 0.45 -47.63 58.19
CA ALA A 2 -0.46 -47.10 57.18
C ALA A 2 0.36 -46.47 56.05
N ALA A 3 0.09 -46.90 54.81
CA ALA A 3 0.77 -46.41 53.61
C ALA A 3 0.20 -45.05 53.20
N ALA A 4 1.08 -44.08 52.96
CA ALA A 4 0.74 -42.75 52.49
C ALA A 4 0.36 -42.76 50.99
N PRO A 5 -0.56 -41.89 50.54
CA PRO A 5 -0.95 -41.80 49.13
C PRO A 5 0.10 -41.04 48.31
N ALA A 6 0.30 -41.51 47.08
CA ALA A 6 1.23 -40.94 46.10
C ALA A 6 0.78 -39.56 45.59
N PRO A 7 1.71 -38.65 45.24
CA PRO A 7 1.38 -37.32 44.77
C PRO A 7 0.85 -37.37 43.32
N MET A 8 -0.25 -36.66 43.08
CA MET A 8 -0.76 -36.40 41.74
C MET A 8 0.26 -35.55 40.97
N GLY A 9 0.81 -36.12 39.89
CA GLY A 9 1.70 -35.42 38.97
C GLY A 9 0.96 -34.29 38.26
N ALA A 10 1.50 -33.08 38.37
CA ALA A 10 1.08 -31.95 37.59
C ALA A 10 1.36 -32.23 36.10
N ALA A 11 0.28 -32.29 35.30
CA ALA A 11 0.37 -32.30 33.85
C ALA A 11 0.91 -30.95 33.38
N GLY A 12 2.23 -30.89 33.17
CA GLY A 12 2.88 -29.77 32.51
C GLY A 12 2.41 -29.70 31.05
N GLY A 13 1.44 -28.83 30.80
CA GLY A 13 1.02 -28.44 29.46
C GLY A 13 2.15 -27.69 28.77
N GLY A 14 3.08 -28.41 28.16
CA GLY A 14 4.06 -27.85 27.25
C GLY A 14 3.32 -27.25 26.06
N SER A 15 3.16 -25.92 26.06
CA SER A 15 2.75 -25.15 24.90
C SER A 15 3.83 -25.33 23.83
N ARG A 16 3.70 -26.40 23.03
CA ARG A 16 4.49 -26.56 21.82
C ARG A 16 4.13 -25.38 20.93
N ASP A 17 5.12 -24.54 20.65
CA ASP A 17 5.10 -23.53 19.59
C ASP A 17 4.87 -24.24 18.25
N HIS A 18 3.61 -24.58 17.99
CA HIS A 18 3.13 -24.98 16.68
C HIS A 18 2.91 -23.70 15.86
N ARG A 19 3.99 -22.94 15.63
CA ARG A 19 4.01 -22.01 14.50
C ARG A 19 4.01 -22.88 13.24
N ALA A 20 2.81 -23.20 12.77
CA ALA A 20 2.65 -23.79 11.45
C ALA A 20 3.43 -22.91 10.46
N ALA A 21 4.35 -23.51 9.70
CA ALA A 21 5.13 -22.78 8.72
C ALA A 21 4.16 -22.05 7.78
N LEU A 22 4.35 -20.75 7.61
CA LEU A 22 3.55 -19.97 6.68
C LEU A 22 3.80 -20.46 5.25
N PRO A 23 2.78 -20.41 4.38
CA PRO A 23 2.92 -20.74 2.98
C PRO A 23 4.02 -19.91 2.29
N PRO A 24 4.82 -20.49 1.37
CA PRO A 24 5.89 -19.77 0.69
C PRO A 24 5.42 -18.52 -0.07
N ASP A 25 4.19 -18.51 -0.57
CA ASP A 25 3.59 -17.38 -1.29
C ASP A 25 3.23 -16.19 -0.39
N LEU A 26 3.23 -16.35 0.93
CA LEU A 26 3.11 -15.25 1.87
C LEU A 26 4.45 -14.56 2.15
N ALA A 27 5.59 -15.15 1.76
CA ALA A 27 6.92 -14.62 2.07
C ALA A 27 7.20 -13.25 1.42
N ASP A 28 6.56 -12.97 0.28
CA ASP A 28 6.70 -11.71 -0.45
C ASP A 28 5.70 -10.63 0.01
N LEU A 29 4.83 -10.94 0.98
CA LEU A 29 3.84 -9.99 1.48
C LEU A 29 4.42 -9.09 2.58
N PRO A 30 3.90 -7.85 2.73
CA PRO A 30 4.28 -6.99 3.83
C PRO A 30 4.02 -7.66 5.20
N PRO A 31 4.93 -7.49 6.20
CA PRO A 31 4.84 -8.17 7.49
C PRO A 31 3.52 -7.97 8.25
N PHE A 32 2.89 -6.80 8.11
CA PHE A 32 1.61 -6.50 8.75
C PHE A 32 0.43 -7.31 8.19
N PHE A 33 0.50 -7.77 6.93
CA PHE A 33 -0.48 -8.74 6.41
C PHE A 33 -0.19 -10.15 6.88
N ILE A 34 1.09 -10.52 7.00
CA ILE A 34 1.51 -11.81 7.55
C ILE A 34 0.92 -12.00 8.95
N GLU A 35 0.95 -10.95 9.78
CA GLU A 35 0.34 -10.99 11.12
C GLU A 35 -1.17 -11.32 11.09
N ILE A 36 -1.92 -10.79 10.12
CA ILE A 36 -3.35 -11.12 9.95
C ILE A 36 -3.51 -12.62 9.66
N PHE A 37 -2.67 -13.19 8.79
CA PHE A 37 -2.70 -14.61 8.48
C PHE A 37 -2.32 -15.47 9.69
N GLU A 38 -1.29 -15.09 10.44
CA GLU A 38 -0.91 -15.80 11.67
C GLU A 38 -2.09 -15.87 12.66
N GLU A 39 -2.81 -14.77 12.87
CA GLU A 39 -4.02 -14.78 13.70
C GLU A 39 -5.15 -15.59 13.08
N LEU A 40 -5.42 -15.45 11.79
CA LEU A 40 -6.48 -16.21 11.10
C LEU A 40 -6.26 -17.71 11.20
N MET A 41 -5.02 -18.19 11.04
CA MET A 41 -4.66 -19.60 11.14
C MET A 41 -4.99 -20.19 12.52
N ARG A 42 -4.90 -19.41 13.60
CA ARG A 42 -5.31 -19.86 14.95
C ARG A 42 -6.81 -20.15 15.04
N PHE A 43 -7.62 -19.54 14.18
CA PHE A 43 -9.06 -19.73 14.12
C PHE A 43 -9.51 -20.63 12.95
N GLN A 44 -8.59 -21.35 12.30
CA GLN A 44 -8.88 -22.14 11.10
C GLN A 44 -10.06 -23.10 11.29
N SER A 45 -10.05 -23.91 12.35
CA SER A 45 -11.14 -24.85 12.64
C SER A 45 -12.46 -24.16 12.99
N HIS A 46 -12.39 -22.99 13.64
CA HIS A 46 -13.56 -22.20 14.00
C HIS A 46 -14.29 -21.64 12.77
N PHE A 47 -13.56 -21.34 11.71
CA PHE A 47 -14.09 -20.81 10.45
C PHE A 47 -14.26 -21.90 9.36
N GLY A 48 -14.34 -23.18 9.77
CA GLY A 48 -14.66 -24.30 8.88
C GLY A 48 -13.46 -24.94 8.16
N GLY A 49 -12.26 -24.40 8.32
CA GLY A 49 -11.02 -24.95 7.75
C GLY A 49 -10.92 -24.82 6.23
N ILE A 50 -10.09 -25.67 5.64
CA ILE A 50 -9.80 -25.67 4.19
C ILE A 50 -10.53 -26.87 3.56
N ARG A 51 -11.25 -26.61 2.47
CA ARG A 51 -12.08 -27.60 1.77
C ARG A 51 -11.81 -27.67 0.27
N ASN A 52 -11.61 -26.50 -0.36
CA ASN A 52 -11.49 -26.33 -1.80
C ASN A 52 -10.03 -26.26 -2.28
N PHE A 53 -9.07 -26.31 -1.35
CA PHE A 53 -7.65 -26.23 -1.64
C PHE A 53 -6.90 -27.42 -1.02
N ARG A 54 -5.79 -27.81 -1.64
CA ARG A 54 -4.97 -28.92 -1.16
C ARG A 54 -4.23 -28.57 0.13
N ASP A 55 -3.57 -27.41 0.12
CA ASP A 55 -2.70 -26.97 1.21
C ASP A 55 -3.22 -25.65 1.80
N TYR A 56 -3.24 -24.58 0.99
CA TYR A 56 -3.69 -23.24 1.41
C TYR A 56 -4.52 -22.56 0.32
N PRO A 57 -5.43 -21.63 0.69
CA PRO A 57 -6.21 -20.88 -0.29
C PRO A 57 -5.32 -20.00 -1.18
N GLN A 58 -5.54 -20.07 -2.50
CA GLN A 58 -4.80 -19.30 -3.50
C GLN A 58 -5.76 -18.57 -4.45
N ILE A 59 -5.32 -17.41 -4.95
CA ILE A 59 -6.07 -16.64 -5.96
C ILE A 59 -5.55 -17.02 -7.34
N ASP A 60 -6.25 -17.95 -7.98
CA ASP A 60 -6.06 -18.31 -9.39
C ASP A 60 -7.02 -17.53 -10.31
N HIS A 61 -8.19 -17.19 -9.79
CA HIS A 61 -9.25 -16.46 -10.48
C HIS A 61 -10.19 -15.81 -9.47
N LYS A 62 -11.07 -14.93 -9.95
CA LYS A 62 -12.15 -14.37 -9.14
C LYS A 62 -13.23 -15.42 -8.87
N VAL A 63 -13.41 -15.77 -7.61
CA VAL A 63 -14.50 -16.63 -7.14
C VAL A 63 -15.82 -15.85 -7.19
N LYS A 64 -16.87 -16.49 -7.73
CA LYS A 64 -18.20 -15.88 -7.85
C LYS A 64 -18.95 -15.91 -6.51
N ALA A 65 -19.91 -14.99 -6.35
CA ALA A 65 -20.73 -14.90 -5.14
C ALA A 65 -21.42 -16.22 -4.78
N GLU A 66 -22.00 -16.91 -5.78
CA GLU A 66 -22.69 -18.19 -5.57
C GLU A 66 -21.73 -19.33 -5.17
N GLU A 67 -20.49 -19.28 -5.63
CA GLU A 67 -19.46 -20.26 -5.25
C GLU A 67 -19.07 -20.04 -3.78
N PHE A 68 -18.84 -18.78 -3.37
CA PHE A 68 -18.56 -18.45 -1.97
C PHE A 68 -19.68 -18.91 -1.03
N LYS A 69 -20.94 -18.67 -1.40
CA LYS A 69 -22.10 -19.07 -0.58
C LYS A 69 -22.22 -20.60 -0.41
N ARG A 70 -21.95 -21.38 -1.46
CA ARG A 70 -22.26 -22.82 -1.47
C ARG A 70 -21.06 -23.72 -1.15
N GLY A 71 -19.87 -23.35 -1.64
CA GLY A 71 -18.71 -24.23 -1.66
C GLY A 71 -17.64 -23.87 -0.64
N TYR A 72 -17.41 -22.58 -0.40
CA TYR A 72 -16.28 -22.09 0.40
C TYR A 72 -16.62 -21.98 1.87
N THR A 73 -15.64 -22.26 2.71
CA THR A 73 -15.74 -22.01 4.16
C THR A 73 -15.56 -20.51 4.44
N ASP A 74 -15.93 -20.06 5.65
CA ASP A 74 -15.64 -18.69 6.08
C ASP A 74 -14.12 -18.46 6.12
N PHE A 75 -13.34 -19.46 6.54
CA PHE A 75 -11.87 -19.41 6.57
C PHE A 75 -11.30 -19.12 5.19
N GLU A 76 -11.72 -19.86 4.17
CA GLU A 76 -11.23 -19.67 2.80
C GLU A 76 -11.62 -18.30 2.24
N TYR A 77 -12.85 -17.85 2.51
CA TYR A 77 -13.31 -16.53 2.09
C TYR A 77 -12.50 -15.40 2.74
N ILE A 78 -12.28 -15.47 4.06
CA ILE A 78 -11.47 -14.48 4.80
C ILE A 78 -10.05 -14.48 4.25
N TYR A 79 -9.44 -15.67 4.12
CA TYR A 79 -8.08 -15.82 3.63
C TYR A 79 -7.89 -15.21 2.25
N LEU A 80 -8.76 -15.55 1.29
CA LEU A 80 -8.68 -15.02 -0.08
C LEU A 80 -8.92 -13.51 -0.12
N THR A 81 -9.77 -12.98 0.77
CA THR A 81 -10.01 -11.53 0.87
C THR A 81 -8.79 -10.80 1.40
N VAL A 82 -8.18 -11.29 2.49
CA VAL A 82 -6.95 -10.70 3.04
C VAL A 82 -5.81 -10.80 2.03
N LEU A 83 -5.66 -11.94 1.35
CA LEU A 83 -4.63 -12.13 0.32
C LEU A 83 -4.82 -11.17 -0.86
N GLY A 84 -6.06 -10.98 -1.31
CA GLY A 84 -6.39 -10.04 -2.37
C GLY A 84 -6.06 -8.60 -1.99
N LEU A 85 -6.37 -8.18 -0.77
CA LEU A 85 -6.04 -6.85 -0.26
C LEU A 85 -4.53 -6.65 -0.02
N ALA A 86 -3.82 -7.70 0.38
CA ALA A 86 -2.36 -7.68 0.50
C ALA A 86 -1.68 -7.52 -0.87
N ARG A 87 -2.13 -8.27 -1.88
CA ARG A 87 -1.64 -8.12 -3.26
C ARG A 87 -2.00 -6.74 -3.83
N LEU A 88 -3.21 -6.25 -3.54
CA LEU A 88 -3.61 -4.90 -3.91
C LEU A 88 -2.64 -3.87 -3.32
N HIS A 89 -2.26 -3.98 -2.04
CA HIS A 89 -1.27 -3.08 -1.43
C HIS A 89 0.04 -3.02 -2.23
N THR A 90 0.58 -4.18 -2.63
CA THR A 90 1.84 -4.26 -3.37
C THR A 90 1.76 -3.75 -4.82
N ARG A 91 0.58 -3.81 -5.45
CA ARG A 91 0.40 -3.46 -6.88
C ARG A 91 -0.54 -2.28 -7.12
N LYS A 92 -0.94 -1.56 -6.07
CA LYS A 92 -1.97 -0.51 -6.14
C LYS A 92 -1.66 0.56 -7.17
N GLU A 93 -0.41 1.02 -7.26
CA GLU A 93 -0.03 2.09 -8.19
C GLU A 93 -0.12 1.63 -9.65
N GLU A 94 0.26 0.38 -9.93
CA GLU A 94 0.14 -0.21 -11.27
C GLU A 94 -1.33 -0.37 -11.67
N ILE A 95 -2.17 -0.85 -10.74
CA ILE A 95 -3.62 -1.02 -10.96
C ILE A 95 -4.28 0.35 -11.17
N VAL A 96 -3.98 1.33 -10.32
CA VAL A 96 -4.53 2.69 -10.41
C VAL A 96 -4.09 3.37 -11.70
N GLY A 97 -2.81 3.26 -12.10
CA GLY A 97 -2.30 3.85 -13.34
C GLY A 97 -2.93 3.27 -14.61
N LYS A 98 -3.52 2.07 -14.53
CA LYS A 98 -4.26 1.43 -15.64
C LYS A 98 -5.77 1.73 -15.60
N CYS A 99 -6.28 2.36 -14.56
CA CYS A 99 -7.68 2.73 -14.47
C CYS A 99 -7.99 3.89 -15.41
N ASN A 100 -9.02 3.75 -16.25
CA ASN A 100 -9.38 4.73 -17.28
C ASN A 100 -10.81 5.28 -17.10
N GLY A 101 -11.42 5.10 -15.93
CA GLY A 101 -12.76 5.57 -15.60
C GLY A 101 -13.89 4.85 -16.35
N LYS A 102 -13.61 3.78 -17.10
CA LYS A 102 -14.64 2.99 -17.79
C LYS A 102 -15.14 1.83 -16.94
N VAL A 103 -16.25 1.24 -17.39
CA VAL A 103 -16.79 -0.03 -16.85
C VAL A 103 -15.79 -1.17 -16.97
N TYR A 104 -15.98 -2.22 -16.16
CA TYR A 104 -14.95 -3.25 -15.96
C TYR A 104 -14.44 -3.94 -17.24
N THR A 105 -15.32 -4.20 -18.23
CA THR A 105 -14.92 -4.85 -19.49
C THR A 105 -14.00 -4.01 -20.35
N GLN A 106 -13.92 -2.70 -20.09
CA GLN A 106 -13.14 -1.72 -20.86
C GLN A 106 -12.07 -1.01 -20.03
N ASN A 107 -11.88 -1.42 -18.77
CA ASN A 107 -10.99 -0.78 -17.82
C ASN A 107 -9.85 -1.73 -17.43
N PRO A 108 -8.65 -1.54 -18.02
CA PRO A 108 -7.51 -2.43 -17.79
C PRO A 108 -7.09 -2.52 -16.31
N GLY A 109 -7.27 -1.46 -15.53
CA GLY A 109 -7.01 -1.47 -14.09
C GLY A 109 -7.93 -2.42 -13.34
N THR A 110 -9.24 -2.40 -13.64
CA THR A 110 -10.19 -3.33 -13.02
C THR A 110 -9.99 -4.78 -13.44
N GLN A 111 -9.60 -5.04 -14.69
CA GLN A 111 -9.26 -6.38 -15.16
C GLN A 111 -8.01 -6.91 -14.45
N MET A 112 -7.02 -6.04 -14.27
CA MET A 112 -5.81 -6.37 -13.53
C MET A 112 -6.10 -6.64 -12.04
N LEU A 113 -6.98 -5.85 -11.41
CA LEU A 113 -7.46 -6.09 -10.05
C LEU A 113 -8.07 -7.50 -9.93
N GLU A 114 -8.88 -7.93 -10.91
CA GLU A 114 -9.50 -9.25 -10.93
C GLU A 114 -8.46 -10.37 -10.97
N VAL A 115 -7.52 -10.29 -11.91
CA VAL A 115 -6.49 -11.32 -12.12
C VAL A 115 -5.55 -11.41 -10.92
N VAL A 116 -5.13 -10.27 -10.38
CA VAL A 116 -4.10 -10.23 -9.34
C VAL A 116 -4.69 -10.47 -7.95
N CYS A 117 -5.84 -9.85 -7.67
CA CYS A 117 -6.40 -9.73 -6.33
C CYS A 117 -7.68 -10.55 -6.14
N GLY A 118 -8.19 -11.22 -7.18
CA GLY A 118 -9.37 -12.09 -7.08
C GLY A 118 -10.66 -11.33 -6.77
N MET A 119 -10.72 -10.04 -7.12
CA MET A 119 -11.86 -9.16 -6.87
C MET A 119 -12.04 -8.16 -8.00
N THR A 120 -13.26 -7.70 -8.22
CA THR A 120 -13.56 -6.63 -9.19
C THR A 120 -14.09 -5.41 -8.48
N MET A 121 -14.21 -4.31 -9.21
CA MET A 121 -14.88 -3.11 -8.75
C MET A 121 -15.55 -2.37 -9.93
N HIS A 122 -16.40 -1.40 -9.61
CA HIS A 122 -16.97 -0.47 -10.58
C HIS A 122 -15.99 0.70 -10.79
N GLY A 123 -15.08 0.54 -11.75
CA GLY A 123 -14.03 1.53 -12.05
C GLY A 123 -14.53 2.86 -12.62
N ASP A 124 -15.80 2.94 -12.99
CA ASP A 124 -16.50 4.12 -13.52
C ASP A 124 -17.17 4.98 -12.44
N ARG A 125 -17.23 4.49 -11.19
CA ARG A 125 -17.85 5.24 -10.09
C ARG A 125 -16.91 6.30 -9.52
N ALA A 126 -17.49 7.43 -9.12
CA ALA A 126 -16.78 8.43 -8.34
C ALA A 126 -16.20 7.79 -7.06
N GLY A 127 -14.94 8.09 -6.74
CA GLY A 127 -14.26 7.52 -5.58
C GLY A 127 -13.66 6.13 -5.78
N ALA A 128 -13.82 5.49 -6.95
CA ALA A 128 -13.21 4.19 -7.25
C ALA A 128 -11.69 4.15 -6.94
N ILE A 129 -10.95 5.15 -7.41
CA ILE A 129 -9.50 5.24 -7.16
C ILE A 129 -9.19 5.43 -5.67
N ALA A 130 -9.99 6.22 -4.95
CA ALA A 130 -9.81 6.41 -3.51
C ALA A 130 -10.03 5.09 -2.76
N LEU A 131 -11.05 4.32 -3.15
CA LEU A 131 -11.33 3.01 -2.58
C LEU A 131 -10.18 2.02 -2.82
N LEU A 132 -9.65 1.93 -4.03
CA LEU A 132 -8.48 1.08 -4.35
C LEU A 132 -7.29 1.38 -3.44
N ARG A 133 -7.04 2.67 -3.20
CA ARG A 133 -5.91 3.13 -2.39
C ARG A 133 -6.13 2.93 -0.91
N GLY A 134 -7.36 3.16 -0.41
CA GLY A 134 -7.70 3.08 1.00
C GLY A 134 -7.96 1.66 1.51
N ALA A 135 -8.45 0.77 0.64
CA ALA A 135 -8.90 -0.56 1.05
C ALA A 135 -7.88 -1.38 1.86
N PRO A 136 -6.60 -1.51 1.44
CA PRO A 136 -5.61 -2.23 2.23
C PRO A 136 -5.39 -1.60 3.62
N THR A 137 -5.34 -0.27 3.71
CA THR A 137 -5.11 0.44 4.96
C THR A 137 -6.28 0.28 5.93
N SER A 138 -7.51 0.41 5.44
CA SER A 138 -8.71 0.23 6.27
C SER A 138 -8.84 -1.20 6.83
N LEU A 139 -8.39 -2.22 6.09
CA LEU A 139 -8.30 -3.58 6.63
C LEU A 139 -7.32 -3.67 7.80
N LEU A 140 -6.14 -3.06 7.67
CA LEU A 140 -5.10 -3.08 8.71
C LEU A 140 -5.57 -2.34 9.96
N GLU A 141 -6.21 -1.19 9.77
CA GLU A 141 -6.81 -0.42 10.86
C GLU A 141 -7.85 -1.24 11.62
N ALA A 142 -8.79 -1.88 10.90
CA ALA A 142 -9.81 -2.73 11.49
C ALA A 142 -9.19 -3.89 12.28
N PHE A 143 -8.12 -4.48 11.76
CA PHE A 143 -7.41 -5.55 12.45
C PHE A 143 -6.66 -5.07 13.70
N GLN A 144 -6.00 -3.91 13.66
CA GLN A 144 -5.32 -3.36 14.84
C GLN A 144 -6.33 -2.99 15.94
N PHE A 145 -7.49 -2.48 15.55
CA PHE A 145 -8.59 -2.26 16.47
C PHE A 145 -9.05 -3.57 17.12
N ALA A 146 -9.16 -4.64 16.33
CA ALA A 146 -9.51 -5.96 16.84
C ALA A 146 -8.48 -6.52 17.81
N LYS A 147 -7.20 -6.26 17.59
CA LYS A 147 -6.10 -6.70 18.46
C LYS A 147 -6.06 -5.99 19.81
N SER A 148 -6.48 -4.72 19.86
CA SER A 148 -6.50 -3.97 21.13
C SER A 148 -7.61 -4.45 22.08
N ASP A 149 -8.66 -5.09 21.54
CA ASP A 149 -9.71 -5.73 22.34
C ASP A 149 -9.25 -7.09 22.90
N LYS A 150 -8.86 -7.06 24.19
CA LYS A 150 -8.42 -8.23 24.97
C LYS A 150 -9.49 -9.34 25.11
N LYS A 151 -10.75 -9.09 24.75
CA LYS A 151 -11.87 -10.06 24.89
C LYS A 151 -12.18 -10.78 23.58
N GLY A 152 -11.13 -11.28 22.90
CA GLY A 152 -11.27 -12.02 21.65
C GLY A 152 -11.64 -11.14 20.45
N GLY A 153 -11.15 -9.90 20.43
CA GLY A 153 -11.49 -8.94 19.37
C GLY A 153 -11.13 -9.42 17.95
N THR A 154 -10.01 -10.13 17.78
CA THR A 154 -9.58 -10.68 16.48
C THR A 154 -10.54 -11.70 15.89
N GLN A 155 -11.03 -12.66 16.71
CA GLN A 155 -12.06 -13.61 16.28
C GLN A 155 -13.35 -12.90 15.88
N ARG A 156 -13.76 -11.89 16.66
CA ARG A 156 -14.95 -11.08 16.38
C ARG A 156 -14.78 -10.30 15.08
N PHE A 157 -13.61 -9.72 14.83
CA PHE A 157 -13.28 -9.05 13.58
C PHE A 157 -13.45 -9.96 12.38
N PHE A 158 -12.85 -11.14 12.40
CA PHE A 158 -13.00 -12.11 11.32
C PHE A 158 -14.45 -12.51 11.08
N LYS A 159 -15.26 -12.60 12.13
CA LYS A 159 -16.69 -12.91 12.03
C LYS A 159 -17.56 -11.75 11.55
N GLU A 160 -17.28 -10.53 11.98
CA GLU A 160 -18.15 -9.37 11.75
C GLU A 160 -17.79 -8.59 10.48
N ALA A 161 -16.49 -8.47 10.17
CA ALA A 161 -15.96 -7.70 9.04
C ALA A 161 -15.94 -8.50 7.72
N PHE A 162 -16.12 -9.82 7.80
CA PHE A 162 -16.12 -10.69 6.63
C PHE A 162 -17.43 -11.46 6.57
N ASP A 163 -18.13 -11.31 5.46
CA ASP A 163 -19.36 -12.04 5.17
C ASP A 163 -19.31 -12.58 3.75
N ARG A 164 -19.21 -13.90 3.60
CA ARG A 164 -19.14 -14.57 2.29
C ARG A 164 -20.45 -14.53 1.50
N THR A 165 -21.53 -14.06 2.12
CA THR A 165 -22.83 -13.84 1.45
C THR A 165 -22.95 -12.45 0.84
N ALA A 166 -22.07 -11.52 1.23
CA ALA A 166 -22.00 -10.17 0.69
C ALA A 166 -21.53 -10.16 -0.77
N ASP A 167 -21.64 -9.00 -1.43
CA ASP A 167 -21.12 -8.82 -2.78
C ASP A 167 -19.59 -9.02 -2.80
N PRO A 168 -19.06 -9.95 -3.62
CA PRO A 168 -17.63 -10.24 -3.68
C PRO A 168 -16.79 -9.14 -4.35
N CYS A 169 -17.40 -8.06 -4.86
CA CYS A 169 -16.66 -6.88 -5.32
C CYS A 169 -15.90 -6.18 -4.18
N LEU A 170 -14.92 -5.35 -4.53
CA LEU A 170 -14.11 -4.61 -3.56
C LEU A 170 -15.00 -3.70 -2.69
N GLU A 171 -15.97 -3.01 -3.28
CA GLU A 171 -16.92 -2.15 -2.59
C GLU A 171 -17.71 -2.90 -1.51
N GLY A 172 -18.24 -4.08 -1.87
CA GLY A 172 -19.01 -4.91 -0.95
C GLY A 172 -18.16 -5.36 0.24
N ARG A 173 -16.93 -5.81 -0.01
CA ARG A 173 -16.00 -6.22 1.06
C ARG A 173 -15.59 -5.04 1.94
N MET A 174 -15.30 -3.88 1.35
CA MET A 174 -14.93 -2.70 2.11
C MET A 174 -16.09 -2.14 2.94
N GLY A 175 -17.33 -2.21 2.44
CA GLY A 175 -18.52 -1.86 3.22
C GLY A 175 -18.59 -2.62 4.55
N ARG A 176 -18.32 -3.93 4.53
CA ARG A 176 -18.29 -4.76 5.75
C ARG A 176 -17.16 -4.38 6.72
N ILE A 177 -15.99 -4.03 6.19
CA ILE A 177 -14.85 -3.57 7.00
C ILE A 177 -15.17 -2.21 7.65
N TYR A 178 -15.77 -1.28 6.91
CA TYR A 178 -16.17 0.02 7.44
C TYR A 178 -17.28 -0.11 8.50
N GLU A 179 -18.30 -0.94 8.26
CA GLU A 179 -19.33 -1.25 9.26
C GLU A 179 -18.74 -1.90 10.53
N TYR A 180 -17.66 -2.69 10.40
CA TYR A 180 -16.95 -3.21 11.55
C TYR A 180 -16.24 -2.08 12.30
N LEU A 181 -15.48 -1.24 11.61
CA LEU A 181 -14.75 -0.11 12.20
C LEU A 181 -15.70 0.85 12.94
N GLU A 182 -16.83 1.18 12.35
CA GLU A 182 -17.85 2.04 12.97
C GLU A 182 -18.41 1.41 14.26
N ARG A 183 -18.78 0.12 14.23
CA ARG A 183 -19.25 -0.57 15.45
C ARG A 183 -18.14 -0.73 16.48
N ALA A 184 -16.92 -0.94 16.03
CA ALA A 184 -15.77 -1.10 16.90
C ALA A 184 -15.47 0.23 17.61
N SER A 185 -15.44 1.36 16.89
CA SER A 185 -15.24 2.70 17.46
C SER A 185 -16.33 3.06 18.47
N MET A 186 -17.60 2.74 18.20
CA MET A 186 -18.70 2.89 19.16
C MET A 186 -18.49 2.06 20.43
N ARG A 187 -17.95 0.83 20.32
CA ARG A 187 -17.66 -0.03 21.48
C ARG A 187 -16.48 0.48 22.31
N SER A 188 -15.48 1.06 21.67
CA SER A 188 -14.33 1.65 22.34
C SER A 188 -14.54 3.11 22.77
N SER A 189 -15.75 3.66 22.61
CA SER A 189 -16.07 5.02 23.08
C SER A 189 -16.03 5.18 24.62
N GLY A 190 -15.69 4.13 25.37
CA GLY A 190 -15.31 4.19 26.79
C GLY A 190 -13.82 3.89 27.06
N SER A 191 -13.04 3.62 26.02
CA SER A 191 -11.60 3.45 26.06
C SER A 191 -10.95 4.72 25.54
N ALA A 192 -9.92 5.12 26.26
CA ALA A 192 -8.94 6.05 25.78
C ALA A 192 -8.46 5.78 24.34
N ALA A 193 -7.95 6.82 23.68
CA ALA A 193 -6.68 6.72 22.96
C ALA A 193 -6.60 6.39 21.44
N ALA A 194 -7.62 6.61 20.61
CA ALA A 194 -7.41 6.66 19.14
C ALA A 194 -8.04 7.90 18.47
N PRO A 195 -7.35 8.56 17.53
CA PRO A 195 -7.89 9.69 16.79
C PRO A 195 -9.00 9.23 15.83
N PRO A 196 -10.01 10.08 15.54
CA PRO A 196 -10.93 9.82 14.43
C PRO A 196 -10.16 9.61 13.12
N TRP A 197 -10.59 8.68 12.29
CA TRP A 197 -9.88 8.31 11.06
C TRP A 197 -9.72 9.50 10.11
N GLU A 198 -10.73 10.35 10.02
CA GLU A 198 -10.74 11.56 9.21
C GLU A 198 -9.61 12.53 9.62
N GLU A 199 -9.16 12.48 10.87
CA GLU A 199 -8.09 13.33 11.38
C GLU A 199 -6.69 12.84 10.99
N VAL A 200 -6.52 11.54 10.78
CA VAL A 200 -5.23 10.90 10.45
C VAL A 200 -5.18 10.32 9.04
N SER A 201 -6.21 10.55 8.23
CA SER A 201 -6.29 10.08 6.85
C SER A 201 -6.37 11.24 5.87
N LEU A 202 -5.73 11.09 4.72
CA LEU A 202 -5.75 12.07 3.64
C LEU A 202 -7.10 12.06 2.94
N SER A 203 -7.69 13.25 2.85
CA SER A 203 -8.85 13.51 2.03
C SER A 203 -8.44 13.44 0.55
N PRO A 204 -9.31 12.90 -0.33
CA PRO A 204 -9.06 12.94 -1.76
C PRO A 204 -9.08 14.40 -2.24
N LEU A 205 -7.92 14.88 -2.70
CA LEU A 205 -7.79 16.18 -3.35
C LEU A 205 -8.11 16.07 -4.85
N PRO A 206 -8.71 17.11 -5.47
CA PRO A 206 -8.91 17.15 -6.92
C PRO A 206 -7.55 17.19 -7.65
N GLU A 207 -7.50 16.72 -8.90
CA GLU A 207 -6.27 16.76 -9.72
C GLU A 207 -5.74 18.19 -9.94
N SER A 208 -6.62 19.19 -9.84
CA SER A 208 -6.30 20.61 -9.92
C SER A 208 -5.84 21.22 -8.59
N ALA A 209 -5.59 20.41 -7.56
CA ALA A 209 -5.14 20.92 -6.26
C ALA A 209 -3.81 21.67 -6.39
N THR A 210 -3.72 22.81 -5.71
CA THR A 210 -2.48 23.60 -5.63
C THR A 210 -1.46 22.90 -4.73
N VAL A 211 -0.19 23.31 -4.83
CA VAL A 211 0.87 22.85 -3.91
C VAL A 211 0.44 23.04 -2.46
N ASP A 212 -0.08 24.22 -2.12
CA ASP A 212 -0.50 24.53 -0.75
C ASP A 212 -1.68 23.68 -0.28
N ALA A 213 -2.62 23.32 -1.16
CA ALA A 213 -3.72 22.42 -0.81
C ALA A 213 -3.19 21.00 -0.50
N VAL A 214 -2.21 20.53 -1.27
CA VAL A 214 -1.55 19.23 -1.02
C VAL A 214 -0.75 19.27 0.29
N VAL A 215 0.11 20.27 0.46
CA VAL A 215 0.96 20.41 1.65
C VAL A 215 0.10 20.61 2.89
N GLY A 216 -0.92 21.47 2.84
CA GLY A 216 -1.83 21.73 3.95
C GLY A 216 -2.61 20.50 4.40
N GLU A 217 -3.12 19.70 3.47
CA GLU A 217 -3.82 18.45 3.80
C GLU A 217 -2.87 17.42 4.45
N HIS A 218 -1.65 17.32 3.93
CA HIS A 218 -0.63 16.47 4.53
C HIS A 218 -0.19 16.97 5.91
N LEU A 219 -0.08 18.28 6.11
CA LEU A 219 0.28 18.91 7.37
C LEU A 219 -0.80 18.67 8.44
N ARG A 220 -2.08 18.79 8.07
CA ARG A 220 -3.22 18.47 8.94
C ARG A 220 -3.12 17.04 9.47
N VAL A 221 -2.95 16.07 8.57
CA VAL A 221 -2.80 14.66 8.93
C VAL A 221 -1.56 14.44 9.80
N PHE A 222 -0.42 15.01 9.41
CA PHE A 222 0.84 14.88 10.15
C PHE A 222 0.73 15.43 11.57
N MET A 223 0.12 16.60 11.77
CA MET A 223 -0.10 17.20 13.09
C MET A 223 -0.90 16.27 14.01
N ASN A 224 -1.96 15.66 13.49
CA ASN A 224 -2.83 14.77 14.25
C ASN A 224 -2.14 13.43 14.55
N GLU A 225 -1.36 12.88 13.62
CA GLU A 225 -0.50 11.73 13.88
C GLU A 225 0.52 12.01 14.99
N CYS A 226 1.22 13.15 14.93
CA CYS A 226 2.16 13.55 15.97
C CYS A 226 1.46 13.73 17.32
N THR A 227 0.26 14.30 17.32
CA THR A 227 -0.54 14.50 18.54
C THR A 227 -0.94 13.18 19.17
N TRP A 228 -1.34 12.21 18.35
CA TRP A 228 -1.68 10.89 18.84
C TRP A 228 -0.47 10.17 19.43
N GLN A 229 0.67 10.17 18.73
CA GLN A 229 1.90 9.56 19.23
C GLN A 229 2.38 10.22 20.54
N TRP A 230 2.27 11.55 20.62
CA TRP A 230 2.60 12.30 21.82
C TRP A 230 1.65 11.98 22.97
N ALA A 231 0.34 11.95 22.72
CA ALA A 231 -0.68 11.60 23.70
C ALA A 231 -0.40 10.23 24.34
N GLN A 232 -0.07 9.23 23.51
CA GLN A 232 0.31 7.90 23.98
C GLN A 232 1.55 7.93 24.88
N ALA A 233 2.59 8.68 24.50
CA ALA A 233 3.81 8.80 25.28
C ALA A 233 3.59 9.55 26.61
N ALA A 234 2.70 10.54 26.62
CA ALA A 234 2.35 11.33 27.79
C ALA A 234 1.27 10.68 28.69
N GLY A 235 0.69 9.55 28.27
CA GLY A 235 -0.43 8.92 28.97
C GLY A 235 -1.71 9.77 28.95
N LEU A 236 -1.87 10.61 27.92
CA LEU A 236 -3.03 11.48 27.73
C LEU A 236 -4.03 10.88 26.74
N GLU A 237 -5.28 11.28 26.91
CA GLU A 237 -6.30 11.08 25.88
C GLU A 237 -6.02 11.92 24.64
N TYR A 238 -6.31 11.40 23.45
CA TYR A 238 -6.08 12.14 22.20
C TYR A 238 -6.78 13.51 22.18
N GLU A 239 -8.05 13.58 22.60
CA GLU A 239 -8.81 14.83 22.68
C GLU A 239 -8.31 15.77 23.79
N ALA A 240 -7.74 15.24 24.87
CA ALA A 240 -7.08 16.06 25.88
C ALA A 240 -5.77 16.62 25.33
N ALA A 241 -4.95 15.78 24.69
CA ALA A 241 -3.70 16.16 24.05
C ALA A 241 -3.91 17.24 22.98
N LYS A 242 -4.96 17.15 22.15
CA LYS A 242 -5.31 18.21 21.18
C LYS A 242 -5.49 19.57 21.83
N ARG A 243 -6.11 19.61 23.01
CA ARG A 243 -6.35 20.86 23.75
C ARG A 243 -5.08 21.43 24.36
N VAL A 244 -4.19 20.57 24.86
CA VAL A 244 -3.04 21.01 25.67
C VAL A 244 -1.70 21.02 24.92
N ARG A 245 -1.61 20.44 23.72
CA ARG A 245 -0.34 20.34 22.95
C ARG A 245 0.31 21.68 22.59
N LEU A 246 -0.45 22.77 22.67
CA LEU A 246 0.02 24.13 22.39
C LEU A 246 0.21 24.97 23.66
N ASP A 247 -0.09 24.43 24.83
CA ASP A 247 0.11 25.12 26.10
C ASP A 247 1.61 25.20 26.41
N ASP A 248 2.06 26.28 27.07
CA ASP A 248 3.49 26.54 27.36
C ASP A 248 4.18 25.35 28.06
N GLU A 249 3.45 24.61 28.89
CA GLU A 249 3.94 23.42 29.60
C GLU A 249 4.31 22.26 28.65
N HIS A 250 3.59 22.12 27.54
CA HIS A 250 3.69 20.97 26.65
C HIS A 250 4.24 21.29 25.26
N ALA A 251 4.17 22.57 24.84
CA ALA A 251 4.53 23.01 23.50
C ALA A 251 5.96 22.61 23.11
N VAL A 252 6.92 22.74 24.03
CA VAL A 252 8.33 22.37 23.80
C VAL A 252 8.49 20.87 23.56
N ASP A 253 7.80 20.03 24.33
CA ASP A 253 7.89 18.58 24.15
C ASP A 253 7.19 18.10 22.88
N PHE A 254 6.03 18.68 22.57
CA PHE A 254 5.30 18.39 21.35
C PHE A 254 6.06 18.82 20.09
N ALA A 255 6.72 19.98 20.11
CA ALA A 255 7.51 20.51 18.99
C ALA A 255 8.67 19.59 18.56
N LYS A 256 9.21 18.76 19.47
CA LYS A 256 10.22 17.74 19.11
C LYS A 256 9.70 16.73 18.09
N ARG A 257 8.38 16.48 18.09
CA ARG A 257 7.70 15.56 17.16
C ARG A 257 7.05 16.30 15.99
N TYR A 258 6.57 17.52 16.22
CA TYR A 258 5.88 18.33 15.24
C TYR A 258 6.69 19.60 14.93
N ASN A 259 7.55 19.51 13.92
CA ASN A 259 8.36 20.63 13.41
C ASN A 259 8.62 20.47 11.90
N ALA A 260 9.16 21.52 11.29
CA ALA A 260 9.42 21.60 9.85
C ALA A 260 10.30 20.46 9.32
N ALA A 261 11.36 20.07 10.04
CA ALA A 261 12.23 18.99 9.61
C ALA A 261 11.53 17.63 9.64
N ALA A 262 10.82 17.33 10.74
CA ALA A 262 10.04 16.10 10.87
C ALA A 262 8.94 16.00 9.81
N PHE A 263 8.26 17.12 9.52
CA PHE A 263 7.24 17.16 8.46
C PHE A 263 7.84 16.95 7.06
N ALA A 264 8.94 17.62 6.73
CA ALA A 264 9.62 17.43 5.46
C ALA A 264 10.09 15.98 5.26
N ALA A 265 10.62 15.36 6.32
CA ALA A 265 10.99 13.94 6.30
C ALA A 265 9.78 13.03 6.06
N ALA A 266 8.64 13.30 6.73
CA ALA A 266 7.41 12.55 6.54
C ALA A 266 6.86 12.67 5.11
N MET A 267 6.93 13.86 4.49
CA MET A 267 6.51 14.08 3.10
C MET A 267 7.33 13.26 2.10
N ARG A 268 8.66 13.20 2.29
CA ARG A 268 9.55 12.36 1.48
C ARG A 268 9.29 10.87 1.68
N ALA A 269 9.18 10.42 2.94
CA ALA A 269 8.89 9.03 3.27
C ALA A 269 7.55 8.53 2.67
N ARG A 270 6.57 9.43 2.50
CA ARG A 270 5.28 9.15 1.85
C ARG A 270 5.34 9.18 0.32
N GLY A 271 6.49 9.48 -0.28
CA GLY A 271 6.66 9.57 -1.74
C GLY A 271 5.91 10.75 -2.38
N VAL A 272 5.57 11.77 -1.59
CA VAL A 272 4.85 12.97 -2.06
C VAL A 272 5.79 13.92 -2.79
N VAL A 273 7.07 13.88 -2.43
CA VAL A 273 8.13 14.69 -3.03
C VAL A 273 8.82 13.87 -4.12
N MET A 274 9.15 14.50 -5.24
CA MET A 274 10.02 13.94 -6.25
C MET A 274 11.45 13.86 -5.71
N GLU A 275 12.06 12.69 -5.80
CA GLU A 275 13.48 12.56 -5.54
C GLU A 275 14.29 13.24 -6.67
N GLU A 276 15.53 13.65 -6.39
CA GLU A 276 16.40 14.25 -7.43
C GLU A 276 16.61 13.31 -8.62
N GLU A 277 16.58 12.00 -8.38
CA GLU A 277 16.64 10.97 -9.42
C GLU A 277 15.40 11.02 -10.34
N ASP A 278 14.21 11.27 -9.78
CA ASP A 278 12.96 11.44 -10.56
C ASP A 278 13.01 12.70 -11.43
N MET A 279 13.70 13.76 -10.97
CA MET A 279 13.84 15.03 -11.70
C MET A 279 14.76 14.93 -12.93
N GLN A 280 15.64 13.93 -13.01
CA GLN A 280 16.55 13.79 -14.16
C GLN A 280 15.87 13.27 -15.43
N GLY A 281 14.56 13.00 -15.35
CA GLY A 281 13.76 12.45 -16.45
C GLY A 281 14.04 10.97 -16.67
N THR A 282 13.03 10.24 -17.12
CA THR A 282 13.23 8.85 -17.51
C THR A 282 14.11 8.79 -18.76
N ALA A 283 15.20 8.04 -18.68
CA ALA A 283 16.07 7.77 -19.82
C ALA A 283 15.25 7.10 -20.94
N GLN A 284 14.99 7.83 -22.02
CA GLN A 284 14.34 7.29 -23.20
C GLN A 284 15.41 6.96 -24.23
N TRP A 285 15.55 5.68 -24.54
CA TRP A 285 16.43 5.24 -25.60
C TRP A 285 15.73 5.31 -26.95
N GLU A 286 16.47 5.73 -27.96
CA GLU A 286 16.00 5.84 -29.34
C GLU A 286 16.98 5.16 -30.29
N VAL A 287 16.47 4.65 -31.41
CA VAL A 287 17.26 4.10 -32.52
C VAL A 287 17.10 4.94 -33.78
N GLN A 288 18.20 5.17 -34.48
CA GLN A 288 18.21 5.86 -35.77
C GLN A 288 17.62 4.93 -36.85
N MET A 289 16.41 5.27 -37.26
CA MET A 289 15.77 4.73 -38.47
C MET A 289 16.22 5.55 -39.68
N ASP A 290 15.73 5.22 -40.88
CA ASP A 290 16.33 5.69 -42.14
C ASP A 290 16.41 7.22 -42.26
N ARG A 291 15.48 7.98 -41.66
CA ARG A 291 15.52 9.46 -41.63
C ARG A 291 15.15 10.09 -40.28
N ALA A 292 14.85 9.30 -39.26
CA ALA A 292 14.39 9.80 -37.97
C ALA A 292 14.83 8.89 -36.83
N TRP A 293 14.93 9.46 -35.64
CA TRP A 293 15.04 8.70 -34.41
C TRP A 293 13.66 8.13 -34.05
N SER A 294 13.62 6.87 -33.63
CA SER A 294 12.42 6.20 -33.15
C SER A 294 12.63 5.75 -31.73
N GLU A 295 11.69 6.05 -30.85
CA GLU A 295 11.70 5.58 -29.46
C GLU A 295 11.67 4.05 -29.40
N PHE A 296 12.45 3.46 -28.48
CA PHE A 296 12.24 2.08 -28.07
C PHE A 296 11.00 1.98 -27.20
N GLU A 297 10.32 0.83 -27.26
CA GLU A 297 9.26 0.47 -26.31
C GLU A 297 9.78 0.60 -24.86
N ALA A 298 8.93 1.07 -23.94
CA ALA A 298 9.33 1.39 -22.56
C ALA A 298 10.12 0.26 -21.89
N GLY A 299 9.63 -0.98 -21.95
CA GLY A 299 10.33 -2.13 -21.36
C GLY A 299 11.69 -2.44 -21.99
N VAL A 300 11.88 -2.14 -23.28
CA VAL A 300 13.19 -2.27 -23.96
C VAL A 300 14.11 -1.13 -23.54
N SER A 301 13.59 0.10 -23.46
CA SER A 301 14.34 1.26 -22.95
C SER A 301 14.84 1.01 -21.53
N ASP A 302 13.98 0.51 -20.63
CA ASP A 302 14.32 0.15 -19.24
C ASP A 302 15.37 -0.97 -19.17
N GLN A 303 15.32 -1.93 -20.10
CA GLN A 303 16.30 -3.01 -20.18
C GLN A 303 17.68 -2.48 -20.60
N ILE A 304 17.72 -1.58 -21.59
CA ILE A 304 18.96 -0.95 -22.07
C ILE A 304 19.55 -0.07 -20.96
N GLU A 305 18.74 0.75 -20.30
CA GLU A 305 19.19 1.64 -19.23
C GLU A 305 19.74 0.86 -18.02
N ARG A 306 19.04 -0.19 -17.56
CA ARG A 306 19.55 -1.08 -16.52
C ARG A 306 20.89 -1.72 -16.93
N GLY A 307 21.03 -2.11 -18.19
CA GLY A 307 22.29 -2.64 -18.70
C GLY A 307 23.43 -1.63 -18.61
N ARG A 308 23.15 -0.36 -18.97
CA ARG A 308 24.11 0.75 -18.85
C ARG A 308 24.49 1.02 -17.40
N GLN A 309 23.53 1.13 -16.50
CA GLN A 309 23.77 1.37 -15.07
C GLN A 309 24.58 0.25 -14.41
N GLN A 310 24.41 -0.99 -14.88
CA GLN A 310 25.19 -2.15 -14.44
C GLN A 310 26.59 -2.23 -15.09
N GLY A 311 26.98 -1.25 -15.91
CA GLY A 311 28.28 -1.24 -16.60
C GLY A 311 28.44 -2.32 -17.67
N LYS A 312 27.34 -2.91 -18.17
CA LYS A 312 27.41 -3.92 -19.23
C LYS A 312 27.87 -3.26 -20.53
N SER A 313 28.73 -3.96 -21.27
CA SER A 313 29.13 -3.53 -22.61
C SER A 313 28.07 -3.84 -23.67
N LYS A 314 27.24 -4.86 -23.43
CA LYS A 314 26.23 -5.35 -24.37
C LYS A 314 24.94 -5.78 -23.67
N VAL A 315 23.80 -5.60 -24.34
CA VAL A 315 22.47 -6.04 -23.88
C VAL A 315 21.75 -6.72 -25.05
N GLU A 316 21.17 -7.91 -24.83
CA GLU A 316 20.27 -8.52 -25.84
C GLU A 316 18.82 -8.13 -25.58
N CYS A 317 18.15 -7.57 -26.58
CA CYS A 317 16.74 -7.17 -26.51
C CYS A 317 15.91 -7.90 -27.58
N ARG A 318 14.62 -8.08 -27.30
CA ARG A 318 13.62 -8.54 -28.28
C ARG A 318 12.71 -7.37 -28.64
N ILE A 319 12.69 -6.99 -29.91
CA ILE A 319 12.08 -5.71 -30.34
C ILE A 319 11.01 -5.96 -31.41
N GLY A 320 9.87 -5.28 -31.26
CA GLY A 320 8.74 -5.30 -32.18
C GLY A 320 7.85 -6.54 -32.06
N PRO A 321 6.76 -6.63 -32.83
CA PRO A 321 5.68 -7.61 -32.64
C PRO A 321 6.10 -9.06 -32.87
N LYS A 322 7.18 -9.30 -33.63
CA LYS A 322 7.76 -10.63 -33.87
C LYS A 322 8.90 -10.98 -32.91
N ALA A 323 9.15 -10.14 -31.90
CA ALA A 323 10.19 -10.32 -30.90
C ALA A 323 11.58 -10.60 -31.50
N TRP A 324 11.95 -9.84 -32.54
CA TRP A 324 13.25 -10.00 -33.22
C TRP A 324 14.39 -9.75 -32.25
N ARG A 325 15.39 -10.63 -32.24
CA ARG A 325 16.58 -10.51 -31.38
C ARG A 325 17.57 -9.51 -31.95
N TYR A 326 17.95 -8.55 -31.13
CA TYR A 326 19.00 -7.57 -31.42
C TYR A 326 20.02 -7.53 -30.27
N GLU A 327 21.27 -7.20 -30.62
CA GLU A 327 22.32 -6.89 -29.66
C GLU A 327 22.48 -5.37 -29.61
N ILE A 328 22.42 -4.80 -28.41
CA ILE A 328 22.69 -3.39 -28.14
C ILE A 328 24.11 -3.29 -27.59
N ASP A 329 25.01 -2.66 -28.35
CA ASP A 329 26.38 -2.36 -27.92
C ASP A 329 26.42 -0.98 -27.27
N LEU A 330 26.57 -0.96 -25.95
CA LEU A 330 26.53 0.25 -25.12
C LEU A 330 27.84 1.04 -25.15
N ARG A 331 28.94 0.45 -25.65
CA ARG A 331 30.20 1.17 -25.83
C ARG A 331 30.20 1.94 -27.14
N ARG A 332 29.65 1.34 -28.19
CA ARG A 332 29.57 1.92 -29.53
C ARG A 332 28.28 2.70 -29.78
N PHE A 333 27.30 2.60 -28.86
CA PHE A 333 25.97 3.17 -29.03
C PHE A 333 25.31 2.73 -30.35
N VAL A 334 25.27 1.41 -30.59
CA VAL A 334 24.60 0.84 -31.76
C VAL A 334 23.71 -0.35 -31.42
N GLN A 335 22.61 -0.49 -32.14
CA GLN A 335 21.82 -1.71 -32.25
C GLN A 335 22.32 -2.53 -33.44
N ARG A 336 22.60 -3.81 -33.24
CA ARG A 336 23.07 -4.75 -34.26
C ARG A 336 22.10 -5.90 -34.45
N ASN A 337 21.75 -6.20 -35.70
CA ASN A 337 21.06 -7.43 -36.06
C ASN A 337 22.09 -8.57 -36.19
N PRO A 338 22.07 -9.60 -35.33
CA PRO A 338 23.07 -10.66 -35.37
C PRO A 338 23.00 -11.52 -36.64
N LYS A 339 21.84 -11.59 -37.31
CA LYS A 339 21.68 -12.38 -38.53
C LYS A 339 22.23 -11.69 -39.77
N THR A 340 22.02 -10.38 -39.89
CA THR A 340 22.39 -9.62 -41.10
C THR A 340 23.65 -8.77 -40.93
N GLY A 341 24.11 -8.59 -39.68
CA GLY A 341 25.21 -7.69 -39.35
C GLY A 341 24.88 -6.20 -39.46
N LYS A 342 23.68 -5.83 -39.91
CA LYS A 342 23.27 -4.43 -40.05
C LYS A 342 23.24 -3.74 -38.68
N GLU A 343 23.86 -2.57 -38.60
CA GLU A 343 23.91 -1.72 -37.42
C GLU A 343 23.06 -0.46 -37.61
N ARG A 344 22.46 0.04 -36.52
CA ARG A 344 21.77 1.33 -36.43
C ARG A 344 22.27 2.06 -35.19
N ALA A 345 22.55 3.36 -35.30
CA ALA A 345 22.95 4.16 -34.14
C ALA A 345 21.81 4.21 -33.12
N ILE A 346 22.15 4.25 -31.83
CA ILE A 346 21.22 4.51 -30.74
C ILE A 346 21.66 5.73 -29.94
N ARG A 347 20.73 6.37 -29.25
CA ARG A 347 21.04 7.44 -28.30
C ARG A 347 20.11 7.34 -27.09
N CYS A 348 20.57 7.86 -25.97
CA CYS A 348 19.72 8.11 -24.81
C CYS A 348 19.36 9.60 -24.83
N VAL A 349 18.07 9.90 -24.89
CA VAL A 349 17.57 11.24 -24.65
C VAL A 349 16.96 11.27 -23.24
N ARG A 350 17.17 12.38 -22.53
CA ARG A 350 16.36 12.66 -21.35
C ARG A 350 15.04 13.17 -21.87
N LYS A 351 14.04 12.29 -21.88
CA LYS A 351 12.67 12.77 -22.01
C LYS A 351 12.43 13.48 -20.68
N ALA A 352 12.20 14.80 -20.72
CA ALA A 352 11.53 15.44 -19.59
C ALA A 352 10.34 14.54 -19.34
N ALA A 353 10.32 13.86 -18.18
CA ALA A 353 9.32 12.84 -17.90
C ALA A 353 8.02 13.46 -18.38
N ASP A 354 7.41 12.91 -19.43
CA ASP A 354 6.19 13.51 -19.98
C ASP A 354 5.36 13.67 -18.73
N LEU A 355 5.09 14.92 -18.34
CA LEU A 355 4.26 15.24 -17.19
C LEU A 355 2.84 14.89 -17.65
N VAL A 356 2.64 13.65 -18.12
CA VAL A 356 1.39 12.94 -18.24
C VAL A 356 0.79 13.16 -16.88
N ALA A 357 -0.15 14.11 -16.83
CA ALA A 357 -0.66 14.73 -15.62
C ALA A 357 -0.67 13.69 -14.52
N PRO A 358 0.33 13.68 -13.62
CA PRO A 358 0.41 12.65 -12.63
C PRO A 358 -0.88 12.78 -11.85
N SER A 359 -1.65 11.68 -11.78
CA SER A 359 -2.96 11.65 -11.13
C SER A 359 -2.93 12.19 -9.69
N ARG A 360 -1.72 12.39 -9.11
CA ARG A 360 -1.42 13.47 -8.16
C ARG A 360 -0.02 14.04 -8.46
N ARG A 361 0.09 15.35 -8.66
CA ARG A 361 1.36 16.09 -8.78
C ARG A 361 2.25 15.80 -7.58
N LYS A 362 3.31 15.00 -7.77
CA LYS A 362 4.41 14.95 -6.80
C LYS A 362 5.02 16.36 -6.73
N LEU A 363 5.40 16.78 -5.54
CA LEU A 363 6.01 18.09 -5.30
C LEU A 363 7.49 18.06 -5.66
N LEU A 364 7.99 19.12 -6.27
CA LEU A 364 9.44 19.33 -6.32
C LEU A 364 9.96 19.63 -4.91
N PRO A 365 11.20 19.23 -4.55
CA PRO A 365 11.78 19.56 -3.25
C PRO A 365 11.69 21.04 -2.90
N LYS A 366 11.98 21.91 -3.89
CA LYS A 366 11.89 23.37 -3.73
C LYS A 366 10.46 23.86 -3.44
N GLU A 367 9.45 23.26 -4.07
CA GLU A 367 8.04 23.61 -3.84
C GLU A 367 7.62 23.25 -2.41
N LEU A 368 8.07 22.10 -1.90
CA LEU A 368 7.84 21.71 -0.51
C LEU A 368 8.54 22.69 0.44
N ASP A 369 9.81 23.00 0.21
CA ASP A 369 10.58 23.91 1.08
C ASP A 369 9.97 25.32 1.11
N GLU A 370 9.52 25.85 -0.04
CA GLU A 370 8.82 27.12 -0.15
C GLU A 370 7.48 27.10 0.61
N SER A 371 6.69 26.03 0.48
CA SER A 371 5.40 25.92 1.18
C SER A 371 5.59 25.72 2.70
N ILE A 372 6.56 24.91 3.15
CA ILE A 372 6.91 24.76 4.57
C ILE A 372 7.30 26.12 5.17
N ARG A 373 8.04 26.95 4.42
CA ARG A 373 8.41 28.29 4.86
C ARG A 373 7.19 29.15 5.18
N VAL A 374 6.15 29.11 4.34
CA VAL A 374 4.88 29.83 4.62
C VAL A 374 4.25 29.38 5.94
N TYR A 375 4.23 28.07 6.22
CA TYR A 375 3.67 27.56 7.48
C TYR A 375 4.50 27.91 8.72
N VAL A 376 5.82 28.05 8.57
CA VAL A 376 6.75 28.42 9.64
C VAL A 376 6.78 29.92 9.88
N GLU A 377 7.01 30.71 8.85
CA GLU A 377 7.29 32.15 8.92
C GLU A 377 6.01 33.00 8.90
N ASP A 378 5.09 32.72 7.98
CA ASP A 378 3.92 33.58 7.76
C ASP A 378 2.74 33.19 8.67
N LEU A 379 2.45 31.89 8.76
CA LEU A 379 1.30 31.38 9.52
C LEU A 379 1.63 30.98 10.95
N VAL A 380 2.91 30.71 11.26
CA VAL A 380 3.38 30.31 12.60
C VAL A 380 2.61 29.09 13.14
N THR A 381 2.27 28.15 12.25
CA THR A 381 1.49 26.93 12.57
C THR A 381 2.34 25.66 12.57
N LEU A 382 3.60 25.76 12.13
CA LEU A 382 4.58 24.69 12.13
C LEU A 382 5.87 25.21 12.78
N PRO A 383 6.30 24.67 13.92
CA PRO A 383 7.56 25.07 14.53
C PRO A 383 8.75 24.89 13.58
N PRO A 384 9.75 25.79 13.61
CA PRO A 384 10.96 25.63 12.80
C PRO A 384 11.70 24.35 13.20
N ALA A 385 12.57 23.84 12.33
CA ALA A 385 13.48 22.77 12.69
C ALA A 385 14.41 23.25 13.84
N GLU A 386 14.55 22.45 14.90
CA GLU A 386 15.58 22.71 15.90
C GLU A 386 16.96 22.60 15.21
N GLY A 387 17.76 23.66 15.34
CA GLY A 387 19.08 23.79 14.70
C GLY A 387 20.22 23.14 15.48
#